data_AF-A0AA86VGM2-F1
#
_entry.id   AF-A0AA86VGM2-F1
#
_cell.length_a   1.000
_cell.length_b   1.000
_cell.length_c   1.000
_cell.angle_alpha   90.00
_cell.angle_beta   90.00
_cell.angle_gamma   90.00
#
_symmetry.space_group_name_H-M   'P 1'
#
loop_
_entity.id
_entity.type
_entity.pdbx_description
1 polymer ?
#
loop_
_entity_poly.entity_id
_entity_poly.type
_entity_poly.pdbx_seq_one_letter_code
_entity_poly.pdbx_strand_id
1 'polypeptide(L)'
;MKQQGEKLMSWNDCKRLPWNLILLLGAGFAIADGVQSSGLADVLSRALDFLEDAPYLAIVPAVSLICSIITEFITSNDATATLLVPLLYHIARTMHVHPLLLMVPGGIATEFAFWLPTSTPSNVVGFATGHIEIKDMLKVGVPLKVAGIVVLSLLMPSLGTFVFGTNTGS
;
A
#
# COMPACT_ATOMS: atom_id res chain seq x y z
N MET A 1 -29.60 -36.41 17.76
CA MET A 1 -28.60 -36.39 18.84
C MET A 1 -27.61 -35.26 18.52
N LYS A 2 -27.70 -34.11 19.20
CA LYS A 2 -26.80 -32.96 18.97
C LYS A 2 -25.50 -33.21 19.77
N GLN A 3 -24.38 -33.37 19.08
CA GLN A 3 -23.06 -33.43 19.73
C GLN A 3 -22.71 -32.02 20.25
N GLN A 4 -22.55 -31.91 21.57
CA GLN A 4 -22.14 -30.69 22.27
C GLN A 4 -20.65 -30.40 21.99
N GLY A 5 -20.38 -29.25 21.37
CA GLY A 5 -19.16 -28.48 21.62
C GLY A 5 -17.84 -29.06 21.13
N GLU A 6 -17.70 -29.38 19.84
CA GLU A 6 -16.36 -29.48 19.25
C GLU A 6 -15.69 -28.09 19.28
N LYS A 7 -14.55 -28.01 19.96
CA LYS A 7 -13.74 -26.80 20.07
C LYS A 7 -13.18 -26.47 18.67
N LEU A 8 -13.84 -25.57 17.94
CA LEU A 8 -13.50 -25.21 16.55
C LEU A 8 -12.06 -24.72 16.35
N MET A 9 -11.44 -24.21 17.41
CA MET A 9 -10.05 -23.74 17.38
C MET A 9 -9.37 -24.11 18.70
N SER A 10 -8.30 -24.90 18.62
CA SER A 10 -7.45 -25.23 19.76
C SER A 10 -6.55 -24.04 20.09
N TRP A 11 -6.15 -23.88 21.35
CA TRP A 11 -5.14 -22.88 21.73
C TRP A 11 -3.83 -23.05 20.96
N ASN A 12 -3.52 -24.27 20.52
CA ASN A 12 -2.39 -24.54 19.64
C ASN A 12 -2.56 -23.96 18.22
N ASP A 13 -3.79 -23.77 17.74
CA ASP A 13 -4.06 -23.11 16.46
C ASP A 13 -3.85 -21.60 16.55
N CYS A 14 -4.13 -20.98 17.70
CA CYS A 14 -3.79 -19.57 17.94
C CYS A 14 -2.29 -19.29 17.89
N LYS A 15 -1.42 -20.27 18.22
CA LYS A 15 0.03 -20.13 18.06
C LYS A 15 0.47 -20.09 16.59
N ARG A 16 -0.37 -20.58 15.67
CA ARG A 16 -0.12 -20.55 14.22
C ARG A 16 -0.55 -19.23 13.59
N LEU A 17 -1.21 -18.35 14.33
CA LEU A 17 -1.54 -17.01 13.84
C LEU A 17 -0.26 -16.22 13.58
N PRO A 18 -0.21 -15.41 12.51
CA PRO A 18 0.94 -14.58 12.19
C PRO A 18 0.98 -13.36 13.12
N TRP A 19 1.39 -13.56 14.39
CA TRP A 19 1.44 -12.53 15.43
C TRP A 19 2.23 -11.29 15.02
N ASN A 20 3.26 -11.47 14.17
CA ASN A 20 4.04 -10.38 13.61
C ASN A 20 3.17 -9.42 12.78
N LEU A 21 2.23 -9.93 11.99
CA LEU A 21 1.31 -9.10 11.20
C LEU A 21 0.34 -8.34 12.11
N ILE A 22 -0.16 -8.99 13.16
CA ILE A 22 -1.08 -8.37 14.12
C ILE A 22 -0.39 -7.23 14.86
N LEU A 23 0.84 -7.45 15.34
CA LEU A 23 1.65 -6.43 16.01
C LEU A 23 2.04 -5.29 15.06
N LEU A 24 2.37 -5.61 13.82
CA LEU A 24 2.71 -4.62 12.80
C LEU A 24 1.50 -3.76 12.40
N LEU A 25 0.32 -4.35 12.33
CA LEU A 25 -0.93 -3.62 12.09
C LEU A 25 -1.23 -2.67 13.25
N GLY A 26 -1.07 -3.16 14.49
CA GLY A 26 -1.21 -2.34 15.69
C GLY A 26 -0.20 -1.18 15.73
N ALA A 27 1.06 -1.43 15.38
CA ALA A 27 2.08 -0.39 15.26
C ALA A 27 1.75 0.63 14.16
N GLY A 28 1.23 0.19 13.01
CA GLY A 28 0.78 1.06 11.93
C GLY A 28 -0.35 2.00 12.36
N PHE A 29 -1.33 1.49 13.10
CA PHE A 29 -2.39 2.31 13.69
C PHE A 29 -1.86 3.29 14.75
N ALA A 30 -0.94 2.85 15.60
CA ALA A 30 -0.31 3.71 16.61
C ALA A 30 0.52 4.84 15.97
N ILE A 31 1.22 4.58 14.86
CA ILE A 31 1.93 5.60 14.09
C ILE A 31 0.95 6.55 13.43
N ALA A 32 -0.13 6.04 12.82
CA ALA A 32 -1.18 6.87 12.22
C ALA A 32 -1.78 7.84 13.25
N ASP A 33 -2.15 7.31 14.41
CA ASP A 33 -2.70 8.07 15.52
C ASP A 33 -1.66 9.05 16.08
N GLY A 34 -0.39 8.65 16.19
CA GLY A 34 0.71 9.53 16.60
C GLY A 34 0.96 10.69 15.64
N VAL A 35 0.82 10.48 14.32
CA VAL A 35 0.92 11.56 13.30
C VAL A 35 -0.24 12.54 13.45
N GLN A 36 -1.43 12.06 13.83
CA GLN A 36 -2.60 12.90 14.11
C GLN A 36 -2.45 13.65 15.44
N SER A 37 -2.13 12.96 16.53
CA SER A 37 -2.04 13.53 17.88
C SER A 37 -0.86 14.48 18.06
N SER A 38 0.21 14.31 17.28
CA SER A 38 1.37 15.22 17.30
C SER A 38 1.13 16.54 16.55
N GLY A 39 0.01 16.68 15.84
CA GLY A 39 -0.25 17.83 14.96
C GLY A 39 0.64 17.86 13.72
N LEU A 40 1.47 16.83 13.48
CA LEU A 40 2.31 16.72 12.28
C LEU A 40 1.43 16.67 11.03
N ALA A 41 0.32 15.97 11.11
CA ALA A 41 -0.72 15.96 10.08
C ALA A 41 -1.26 17.37 9.75
N ASP A 42 -1.48 18.23 10.75
CA ASP A 42 -1.98 19.59 10.54
C ASP A 42 -0.91 20.50 9.92
N VAL A 43 0.35 20.28 10.27
CA VAL A 43 1.49 20.97 9.65
C VAL A 43 1.68 20.51 8.21
N LEU A 44 1.54 19.19 7.95
CA LEU A 44 1.69 18.61 6.63
C LEU A 44 0.53 19.00 5.71
N SER A 45 -0.71 18.99 6.20
CA SER A 45 -1.88 19.48 5.44
C SER A 45 -1.71 20.94 5.06
N ARG A 46 -1.39 21.83 6.01
CA ARG A 46 -1.10 23.25 5.70
C ARG A 46 0.05 23.44 4.72
N ALA A 47 1.10 22.63 4.85
CA ALA A 47 2.20 22.65 3.90
C ALA A 47 1.79 22.16 2.52
N LEU A 48 0.77 21.29 2.43
CA LEU A 48 0.18 20.76 1.20
C LEU A 48 -1.14 21.44 0.82
N ASP A 49 -1.54 22.56 1.42
CA ASP A 49 -2.76 23.30 1.03
C ASP A 49 -2.66 23.75 -0.45
N PHE A 50 -1.44 24.00 -0.95
CA PHE A 50 -1.20 24.26 -2.39
C PHE A 50 -1.53 23.05 -3.29
N LEU A 51 -1.65 21.87 -2.69
CA LEU A 51 -1.96 20.61 -3.32
C LEU A 51 -3.47 20.30 -3.28
N GLU A 52 -4.28 21.08 -2.55
CA GLU A 52 -5.75 20.99 -2.53
C GLU A 52 -6.34 21.30 -3.92
N ASP A 53 -5.71 22.24 -4.65
CA ASP A 53 -5.97 22.53 -6.07
C ASP A 53 -5.11 21.67 -7.03
N ALA A 54 -4.19 20.85 -6.52
CA ALA A 54 -3.31 20.10 -7.40
C ALA A 54 -4.03 18.90 -8.01
N PRO A 55 -3.77 18.64 -9.31
CA PRO A 55 -4.42 17.56 -10.02
C PRO A 55 -4.08 16.22 -9.38
N TYR A 56 -5.05 15.31 -9.38
CA TYR A 56 -4.92 13.90 -8.95
C TYR A 56 -3.64 13.22 -9.50
N LEU A 57 -3.18 13.69 -10.67
CA LEU A 57 -1.92 13.29 -11.30
C LEU A 57 -0.66 13.49 -10.45
N ALA A 58 -0.65 14.33 -9.41
CA ALA A 58 0.54 14.55 -8.56
C ALA A 58 0.54 13.66 -7.31
N ILE A 59 -0.63 13.47 -6.68
CA ILE A 59 -0.77 12.72 -5.43
C ILE A 59 -0.62 11.21 -5.67
N VAL A 60 -1.26 10.70 -6.71
CA VAL A 60 -1.25 9.27 -7.07
C VAL A 60 0.17 8.71 -7.26
N PRO A 61 1.06 9.31 -8.09
CA PRO A 61 2.40 8.78 -8.27
C PRO A 61 3.26 8.88 -7.01
N ALA A 62 3.11 9.94 -6.20
CA ALA A 62 3.87 10.08 -4.96
C ALA A 62 3.54 8.98 -3.95
N VAL A 63 2.25 8.74 -3.72
CA VAL A 63 1.76 7.68 -2.83
C VAL A 63 2.16 6.30 -3.35
N SER A 64 1.97 6.08 -4.65
CA SER A 64 2.34 4.81 -5.30
C SER A 64 3.84 4.54 -5.18
N LEU A 65 4.68 5.56 -5.36
CA LEU A 65 6.12 5.44 -5.20
C LEU A 65 6.48 5.05 -3.77
N ILE A 66 5.94 5.75 -2.76
CA ILE A 66 6.19 5.45 -1.35
C ILE A 66 5.77 4.03 -1.00
N CYS A 67 4.54 3.62 -1.34
CA CYS A 67 4.03 2.28 -1.08
C CYS A 67 4.85 1.19 -1.79
N SER A 68 5.23 1.41 -3.06
CA SER A 68 6.04 0.47 -3.83
C SER A 68 7.48 0.35 -3.34
N ILE A 69 8.03 1.37 -2.66
CA ILE A 69 9.35 1.29 -2.03
C ILE A 69 9.25 0.54 -0.71
N ILE A 70 8.27 0.87 0.13
CA ILE A 70 8.06 0.20 1.41
C ILE A 70 7.89 -1.31 1.20
N THR A 71 7.14 -1.71 0.17
CA THR A 71 6.86 -3.11 -0.11
C THR A 71 8.11 -3.90 -0.50
N GLU A 72 9.14 -3.27 -1.08
CA GLU A 72 10.39 -3.99 -1.40
C GLU A 72 11.16 -4.45 -0.16
N PHE A 73 10.98 -3.76 0.97
CA PHE A 73 11.62 -4.14 2.23
C PHE A 73 10.85 -5.23 2.97
N ILE A 74 9.60 -5.49 2.59
CA ILE A 74 8.71 -6.41 3.29
C ILE A 74 8.56 -7.67 2.46
N THR A 75 8.79 -8.83 3.06
CA THR A 75 8.79 -10.15 2.39
C THR A 75 7.43 -10.56 1.79
N SER A 76 6.35 -9.82 2.07
CA SER A 76 5.01 -10.14 1.58
C SER A 76 4.28 -8.87 1.16
N ASN A 77 3.94 -8.80 -0.12
CA ASN A 77 3.20 -7.69 -0.71
C ASN A 77 1.78 -7.60 -0.10
N ASP A 78 1.09 -8.74 0.06
CA ASP A 78 -0.23 -8.82 0.68
C ASP A 78 -0.23 -8.37 2.15
N ALA A 79 0.82 -8.73 2.89
CA ALA A 79 1.01 -8.22 4.24
C ALA A 79 1.15 -6.70 4.22
N THR A 80 1.96 -6.16 3.32
CA THR A 80 2.18 -4.72 3.18
C THR A 80 0.89 -3.98 2.80
N ALA A 81 0.11 -4.51 1.87
CA ALA A 81 -1.18 -3.96 1.48
C ALA A 81 -2.13 -3.88 2.69
N THR A 82 -2.25 -4.97 3.45
CA THR A 82 -3.13 -5.05 4.63
C THR A 82 -2.74 -4.05 5.72
N LEU A 83 -1.47 -3.68 5.79
CA LEU A 83 -0.93 -2.71 6.75
C LEU A 83 -1.06 -1.26 6.28
N LEU A 84 -0.74 -1.01 5.01
CA LEU A 84 -0.70 0.35 4.46
C LEU A 84 -2.10 0.87 4.11
N VAL A 85 -3.02 0.04 3.63
CA VAL A 85 -4.39 0.45 3.31
C VAL A 85 -5.10 1.17 4.47
N PRO A 86 -5.14 0.62 5.70
CA PRO A 86 -5.79 1.31 6.83
C PRO A 86 -5.05 2.58 7.28
N LEU A 87 -3.72 2.62 7.14
CA LEU A 87 -2.91 3.82 7.40
C LEU A 87 -3.24 4.92 6.39
N LEU A 88 -3.30 4.58 5.10
CA LEU A 88 -3.68 5.48 4.02
C LEU A 88 -5.10 6.03 4.19
N TYR A 89 -6.03 5.22 4.70
CA TYR A 89 -7.38 5.67 5.05
C TYR A 89 -7.36 6.78 6.11
N HIS A 90 -6.59 6.61 7.19
CA HIS A 90 -6.46 7.64 8.24
C HIS A 90 -5.80 8.90 7.71
N ILE A 91 -4.71 8.79 6.94
CA ILE A 91 -4.04 9.93 6.34
C ILE A 91 -5.00 10.72 5.43
N ALA A 92 -5.79 10.02 4.61
CA ALA A 92 -6.77 10.65 3.73
C ALA A 92 -7.84 11.44 4.50
N ARG A 93 -8.35 10.85 5.58
CA ARG A 93 -9.33 11.48 6.47
C ARG A 93 -8.79 12.76 7.09
N THR A 94 -7.51 12.77 7.45
CA THR A 94 -6.85 13.92 8.05
C THR A 94 -6.50 15.00 7.04
N MET A 95 -6.15 14.62 5.81
CA MET A 95 -5.94 15.55 4.70
C MET A 95 -7.24 16.04 4.05
N HIS A 96 -8.41 15.68 4.61
CA HIS A 96 -9.74 16.00 4.06
C HIS A 96 -9.97 15.57 2.60
N VAL A 97 -9.21 14.60 2.10
CA VAL A 97 -9.37 14.02 0.75
C VAL A 97 -10.16 12.72 0.79
N HIS A 98 -10.80 12.37 -0.33
CA HIS A 98 -11.57 11.14 -0.43
C HIS A 98 -10.67 9.89 -0.20
N PRO A 99 -10.90 9.01 0.79
CA PRO A 99 -9.97 7.94 1.16
C PRO A 99 -9.57 6.99 0.02
N LEU A 100 -10.49 6.72 -0.90
CA LEU A 100 -10.23 5.87 -2.06
C LEU A 100 -9.13 6.44 -2.99
N LEU A 101 -8.85 7.75 -2.94
CA LEU A 101 -7.74 8.37 -3.68
C LEU A 101 -6.37 7.88 -3.27
N LEU A 102 -6.22 7.50 -2.01
CA LEU A 102 -4.95 7.05 -1.44
C LEU A 102 -4.94 5.53 -1.34
N MET A 103 -6.05 4.93 -0.91
CA MET A 103 -6.15 3.49 -0.67
C MET A 103 -6.02 2.66 -1.94
N VAL A 104 -6.71 3.03 -3.02
CA VAL A 104 -6.71 2.22 -4.26
C VAL A 104 -5.33 2.27 -4.94
N PRO A 105 -4.73 3.45 -5.22
CA PRO A 105 -3.43 3.45 -5.86
C PRO A 105 -2.33 2.97 -4.93
N GLY A 106 -2.38 3.30 -3.63
CA GLY A 106 -1.44 2.78 -2.65
C GLY A 106 -1.49 1.26 -2.55
N GLY A 107 -2.70 0.68 -2.50
CA GLY A 107 -2.90 -0.77 -2.49
C GLY A 107 -2.33 -1.46 -3.72
N ILE A 108 -2.69 -1.00 -4.93
CA ILE A 108 -2.15 -1.59 -6.17
C ILE A 108 -0.63 -1.39 -6.25
N ALA A 109 -0.11 -0.25 -5.80
CA ALA A 109 1.32 0.02 -5.82
C ALA A 109 2.13 -0.88 -4.87
N THR A 110 1.52 -1.43 -3.81
CA THR A 110 2.19 -2.46 -3.00
C THR A 110 2.43 -3.77 -3.75
N GLU A 111 1.74 -4.02 -4.86
CA GLU A 111 2.00 -5.20 -5.68
C GLU A 111 3.22 -5.03 -6.59
N PHE A 112 3.71 -3.79 -6.76
CA PHE A 112 4.84 -3.45 -7.63
C PHE A 112 6.19 -3.70 -6.96
N ALA A 113 6.45 -4.94 -6.54
CA ALA A 113 7.70 -5.37 -5.93
C ALA A 113 8.62 -6.09 -6.94
N PHE A 114 9.50 -5.33 -7.60
CA PHE A 114 10.34 -5.78 -8.72
C PHE A 114 11.84 -5.57 -8.53
N TRP A 115 12.29 -4.93 -7.44
CA TRP A 115 13.70 -4.60 -7.23
C TRP A 115 14.47 -5.73 -6.55
N LEU A 116 13.88 -6.39 -5.56
CA LEU A 116 14.59 -7.37 -4.75
C LEU A 116 14.07 -8.79 -4.98
N PRO A 117 14.96 -9.80 -4.92
CA PRO A 117 14.56 -11.19 -5.00
C PRO A 117 13.69 -11.60 -3.80
N THR A 118 13.89 -10.98 -2.64
CA THR A 118 13.22 -11.32 -1.38
C THR A 118 11.76 -10.88 -1.29
N SER A 119 11.30 -10.00 -2.18
CA SER A 119 9.98 -9.36 -2.06
C SER A 119 8.84 -10.27 -2.51
N THR A 120 9.06 -11.20 -3.44
CA THR A 120 8.00 -12.08 -3.96
C THR A 120 8.56 -13.45 -4.33
N PRO A 121 7.83 -14.56 -4.06
CA PRO A 121 8.29 -15.90 -4.42
C PRO A 121 8.67 -16.07 -5.90
N SER A 122 7.98 -15.38 -6.82
CA SER A 122 8.32 -15.37 -8.25
C SER A 122 9.73 -14.83 -8.51
N ASN A 123 10.09 -13.72 -7.85
CA ASN A 123 11.41 -13.09 -7.95
C ASN A 123 12.50 -14.00 -7.34
N VAL A 124 12.20 -14.68 -6.22
CA VAL A 124 13.09 -15.69 -5.62
C VAL A 124 13.33 -16.85 -6.58
N VAL A 125 12.27 -17.41 -7.18
CA VAL A 125 12.36 -18.55 -8.10
C VAL A 125 13.19 -18.18 -9.35
N GLY A 126 12.99 -16.98 -9.90
CA GLY A 126 13.80 -16.47 -11.01
C GLY A 126 15.27 -16.32 -10.63
N PHE A 127 15.58 -15.73 -9.48
CA PHE A 127 16.94 -15.58 -8.97
C PHE A 127 17.63 -16.93 -8.68
N ALA A 128 16.88 -17.92 -8.18
CA ALA A 128 17.38 -19.26 -7.86
C ALA A 128 17.83 -20.06 -9.10
N THR A 129 17.49 -19.61 -10.33
CA THR A 129 18.00 -20.22 -11.57
C THR A 129 19.49 -20.00 -11.78
N GLY A 130 20.12 -19.08 -11.04
CA GLY A 130 21.55 -18.75 -11.14
C GLY A 130 21.95 -17.93 -12.38
N HIS A 131 20.98 -17.59 -13.24
CA HIS A 131 21.22 -16.82 -14.47
C HIS A 131 20.84 -15.35 -14.36
N ILE A 132 20.26 -14.92 -13.23
CA ILE A 132 19.74 -13.56 -13.03
C ILE A 132 20.45 -12.92 -11.83
N GLU A 133 21.16 -11.82 -12.05
CA GLU A 133 21.74 -11.03 -10.96
C GLU A 133 20.76 -9.98 -10.43
N ILE A 134 20.97 -9.53 -9.18
CA ILE A 134 20.19 -8.43 -8.58
C ILE A 134 20.22 -7.18 -9.47
N LYS A 135 21.34 -6.91 -10.15
CA LYS A 135 21.48 -5.77 -11.07
C LYS A 135 20.55 -5.88 -12.27
N ASP A 136 20.30 -7.07 -12.77
CA ASP A 136 19.40 -7.28 -13.92
C ASP A 136 17.94 -7.16 -13.49
N MET A 137 17.61 -7.60 -12.27
CA MET A 137 16.31 -7.37 -11.66
C MET A 137 16.03 -5.87 -11.46
N LEU A 138 17.00 -5.08 -10.97
CA LEU A 138 16.83 -3.63 -10.86
C LEU A 138 16.64 -2.95 -12.22
N LYS A 139 17.46 -3.31 -13.21
CA LYS A 139 17.39 -2.73 -14.57
C LYS A 139 16.04 -2.97 -15.24
N VAL A 140 15.40 -4.12 -15.00
CA VAL A 140 14.09 -4.46 -15.58
C VAL A 140 12.95 -3.96 -14.67
N GLY A 141 13.13 -4.03 -13.36
CA GLY A 141 12.12 -3.70 -12.36
C GLY A 141 11.86 -2.20 -12.22
N VAL A 142 12.88 -1.35 -12.37
CA VAL A 142 12.73 0.11 -12.35
C VAL A 142 11.81 0.60 -13.49
N PRO A 143 12.06 0.30 -14.78
CA PRO A 143 11.18 0.76 -15.86
C PRO A 143 9.79 0.13 -15.76
N LEU A 144 9.65 -1.11 -15.29
CA LEU A 144 8.35 -1.73 -15.06
C LEU A 144 7.55 -1.02 -13.96
N LYS A 145 8.21 -0.66 -12.86
CA LYS A 145 7.60 0.13 -11.76
C LYS A 145 7.16 1.50 -12.25
N VAL A 146 8.02 2.20 -12.99
CA VAL A 146 7.68 3.51 -13.57
C VAL A 146 6.50 3.39 -14.54
N ALA A 147 6.50 2.40 -15.43
CA ALA A 147 5.38 2.16 -16.34
C ALA A 147 4.08 1.85 -15.57
N GLY A 148 4.14 1.02 -14.54
CA GLY A 148 3.01 0.71 -13.66
C GLY A 148 2.46 1.95 -12.96
N ILE A 149 3.32 2.79 -12.38
CA ILE A 149 2.93 4.05 -11.73
C ILE A 149 2.31 5.03 -12.75
N VAL A 150 2.86 5.13 -13.96
CA VAL A 150 2.30 5.99 -15.02
C VAL A 150 0.92 5.50 -15.45
N VAL A 151 0.77 4.19 -15.68
CA VAL A 151 -0.52 3.57 -16.02
C VAL A 151 -1.54 3.79 -14.89
N LEU A 152 -1.12 3.61 -13.64
CA LEU A 152 -1.97 3.85 -12.47
C LEU A 152 -2.39 5.32 -12.35
N SER A 153 -1.47 6.24 -12.60
CA SER A 153 -1.72 7.68 -12.58
C SER A 153 -2.66 8.15 -13.69
N LEU A 154 -2.68 7.45 -14.84
CA LEU A 154 -3.61 7.71 -15.94
C LEU A 154 -4.98 7.03 -15.72
N LEU A 155 -4.98 5.83 -15.15
CA LEU A 155 -6.21 5.08 -14.87
C LEU A 155 -7.01 5.69 -13.73
N MET A 156 -6.36 6.20 -12.67
CA MET A 156 -7.06 6.74 -11.50
C MET A 156 -8.03 7.90 -11.80
N PRO A 157 -7.68 8.91 -12.62
CA PRO A 157 -8.63 9.93 -13.06
C PRO A 157 -9.82 9.35 -13.87
N SER A 158 -9.56 8.35 -14.71
CA SER A 158 -10.60 7.69 -15.51
C SER A 158 -11.53 6.81 -14.65
N LEU A 159 -10.99 6.13 -13.64
CA LEU A 159 -11.76 5.36 -12.69
C LEU A 159 -12.48 6.29 -11.72
N GLY A 160 -11.88 7.41 -11.35
CA GLY A 160 -12.47 8.42 -10.48
C GLY A 160 -13.73 9.05 -11.08
N THR A 161 -13.67 9.39 -12.37
CA THR A 161 -14.83 9.87 -13.13
C THR A 161 -15.91 8.80 -13.29
N PHE A 162 -15.52 7.54 -13.51
CA PHE A 162 -16.46 6.42 -13.69
C PHE A 162 -17.11 5.92 -12.38
N VAL A 163 -16.37 5.90 -11.26
CA VAL A 163 -16.80 5.35 -9.96
C VAL A 163 -17.43 6.41 -9.05
N PHE A 164 -16.92 7.65 -9.07
CA PHE A 164 -17.44 8.73 -8.20
C PHE A 164 -18.41 9.67 -8.91
N GLY A 165 -18.61 9.52 -10.23
CA GLY A 165 -19.52 10.38 -10.98
C GLY A 165 -19.17 11.86 -10.87
N THR A 166 -17.93 12.21 -10.52
CA THR A 166 -17.47 13.59 -10.54
C THR A 166 -17.25 13.94 -12.00
N ASN A 167 -18.25 14.59 -12.59
CA ASN A 167 -18.05 15.38 -13.80
C ASN A 167 -16.82 16.25 -13.56
N THR A 168 -15.74 15.95 -14.28
CA THR A 168 -14.62 16.87 -14.40
C THR A 168 -15.15 18.06 -15.18
N GLY A 169 -15.63 19.08 -14.49
CA GLY A 169 -16.21 20.25 -15.12
C GLY A 169 -17.19 21.03 -14.26
N SER A 170 -16.72 21.58 -13.15
CA SER A 170 -17.00 22.94 -12.66
C SER A 170 -16.40 23.14 -11.28
#